data_AF-A0A821FT71-F1
#
_entry.id   AF-A0A821FT71-F1
#
_cell.length_a   1.000
_cell.length_b   1.000
_cell.length_c   1.000
_cell.angle_alpha   90.00
_cell.angle_beta   90.00
_cell.angle_gamma   90.00
#
_symmetry.space_group_name_H-M   'P 1'
#
loop_
_entity.id
_entity.type
_entity.pdbx_description
1 polymer ?
#
loop_
_entity_poly.entity_id
_entity_poly.type
_entity_poly.pdbx_seq_one_letter_code
_entity_poly.pdbx_strand_id
1 'polypeptide(L)'
;MPIQTLKVGSLGTHNLLGLAKEKKARMLIASTSEVYGDPTVHPQPEEYWGNVNPVGPRGVYDEAKRFQEAITMAYHNFHGVETRIIRIFNTYGPRMRLDDGRALPAFMSQALNGEDLTMFGDGSQTRSFCYVSDLVEEPYYYKEPWSRFLENKKVLVIHPFEKTIQNQYKNHHLLFADKNVFPSFELKTLKAVQSLANNPTEFNTWFDALDYMKSAISKIDFDIAIIGAGAYGLPLAAPI
;
A
#
# COMPACT_ATOMS: atom_id res chain seq x y z
N MET A 1 13.49 13.46 5.23
CA MET A 1 12.07 13.06 5.31
C MET A 1 11.48 13.51 6.63
N PRO A 2 10.19 13.87 6.70
CA PRO A 2 9.59 14.44 7.92
C PRO A 2 9.13 13.36 8.92
N ILE A 3 8.98 13.72 10.20
CA ILE A 3 8.55 12.81 11.29
C ILE A 3 7.18 12.15 11.04
N GLN A 4 6.33 12.78 10.24
CA GLN A 4 5.03 12.30 9.84
C GLN A 4 5.12 10.94 9.13
N THR A 5 6.18 10.67 8.36
CA THR A 5 6.40 9.37 7.72
C THR A 5 6.52 8.25 8.74
N LEU A 6 7.31 8.47 9.80
CA LEU A 6 7.49 7.51 10.89
C LEU A 6 6.18 7.30 11.65
N LYS A 7 5.50 8.38 12.03
CA LYS A 7 4.23 8.30 12.77
C LYS A 7 3.15 7.55 11.98
N VAL A 8 2.98 7.85 10.69
CA VAL A 8 1.96 7.19 9.85
C VAL A 8 2.30 5.71 9.66
N GLY A 9 3.55 5.38 9.32
CA GLY A 9 3.97 3.98 9.16
C GLY A 9 3.86 3.15 10.44
N SER A 10 4.17 3.74 11.60
CA SER A 10 4.10 3.04 12.88
C SER A 10 2.71 3.05 13.51
N LEU A 11 2.19 4.23 13.87
CA LEU A 11 0.91 4.37 14.59
C LEU A 11 -0.29 4.01 13.71
N GLY A 12 -0.22 4.31 12.41
CA GLY A 12 -1.25 3.90 11.46
C GLY A 12 -1.39 2.38 11.40
N THR A 13 -0.27 1.66 11.30
CA THR A 13 -0.26 0.19 11.33
C THR A 13 -0.80 -0.34 12.66
N HIS A 14 -0.35 0.20 13.79
CA HIS A 14 -0.84 -0.20 15.11
C HIS A 14 -2.36 -0.08 15.23
N ASN A 15 -2.92 1.07 14.83
CA ASN A 15 -4.35 1.32 14.90
C ASN A 15 -5.14 0.37 13.99
N LEU A 16 -4.66 0.11 12.77
CA LEU A 16 -5.30 -0.79 11.83
C LEU A 16 -5.25 -2.25 12.30
N LEU A 17 -4.16 -2.69 12.92
CA LEU A 17 -4.08 -4.02 13.55
C LEU A 17 -5.02 -4.15 14.74
N GLY A 18 -5.14 -3.10 15.56
CA GLY A 18 -6.13 -3.02 16.63
C GLY A 18 -7.56 -3.18 16.12
N LEU A 19 -7.89 -2.47 15.04
CA LEU A 19 -9.18 -2.58 14.38
C LEU A 19 -9.38 -3.97 13.75
N ALA A 20 -8.36 -4.51 13.08
CA ALA A 20 -8.42 -5.83 12.47
C ALA A 20 -8.67 -6.91 13.52
N LYS A 21 -8.03 -6.82 14.69
CA LYS A 21 -8.32 -7.70 15.83
C LYS A 21 -9.78 -7.57 16.29
N GLU A 22 -10.26 -6.35 16.53
CA GLU A 22 -11.63 -6.12 17.01
C GLU A 22 -12.68 -6.65 16.03
N LYS A 23 -12.44 -6.47 14.73
CA LYS A 23 -13.36 -6.87 13.66
C LYS A 23 -13.10 -8.28 13.11
N LYS A 24 -12.16 -9.05 13.72
CA LYS A 24 -11.71 -10.36 13.21
C LYS A 24 -11.35 -10.32 11.72
N ALA A 25 -10.69 -9.23 11.31
CA ALA A 25 -10.34 -8.99 9.94
C ALA A 25 -8.93 -9.49 9.59
N ARG A 26 -8.77 -10.04 8.39
CA ARG A 26 -7.45 -10.28 7.79
C ARG A 26 -6.81 -8.96 7.38
N MET A 27 -5.52 -8.76 7.65
CA MET A 27 -4.76 -7.57 7.23
C MET A 27 -3.58 -7.91 6.30
N LEU A 28 -3.51 -7.25 5.14
CA LEU A 28 -2.36 -7.29 4.23
C LEU A 28 -1.47 -6.05 4.43
N ILE A 29 -0.18 -6.28 4.61
CA ILE A 29 0.83 -5.27 4.90
C ILE A 29 1.70 -5.06 3.67
N ALA A 30 1.52 -3.90 3.02
CA ALA A 30 2.45 -3.41 2.01
C ALA A 30 3.73 -2.89 2.69
N SER A 31 4.70 -3.79 2.87
CA SER A 31 6.06 -3.48 3.27
C SER A 31 6.90 -3.08 2.04
N THR A 32 8.22 -3.08 2.14
CA THR A 32 9.12 -2.60 1.09
C THR A 32 10.45 -3.34 1.12
N SER A 33 11.16 -3.39 -0.01
CA SER A 33 12.55 -3.84 -0.08
C SER A 33 13.49 -3.03 0.82
N GLU A 34 13.14 -1.80 1.20
CA GLU A 34 13.98 -0.96 2.07
C GLU A 34 14.15 -1.54 3.49
N VAL A 35 13.34 -2.52 3.91
CA VAL A 35 13.58 -3.23 5.18
C VAL A 35 14.89 -4.03 5.17
N TYR A 36 15.41 -4.34 3.97
CA TYR A 36 16.72 -4.95 3.77
C TYR A 36 17.88 -3.93 3.85
N GLY A 37 17.61 -2.64 3.74
CA GLY A 37 18.59 -1.55 3.81
C GLY A 37 19.65 -1.63 2.71
N ASP A 38 20.91 -1.63 3.11
CA ASP A 38 22.07 -1.83 2.24
C ASP A 38 22.53 -3.29 2.33
N PRO A 39 21.87 -4.23 1.64
CA PRO A 39 22.07 -5.67 1.82
C PRO A 39 23.50 -6.09 1.46
N THR A 40 24.05 -6.99 2.26
CA THR A 40 25.34 -7.65 1.99
C THR A 40 25.20 -8.97 1.25
N VAL A 41 23.96 -9.31 0.84
CA VAL A 41 23.58 -10.56 0.17
C VAL A 41 22.78 -10.23 -1.09
N HIS A 42 23.01 -11.00 -2.16
CA HIS A 42 22.29 -10.89 -3.43
C HIS A 42 22.03 -12.26 -4.06
N PRO A 43 20.77 -12.59 -4.47
CA PRO A 43 19.52 -11.82 -4.25
C PRO A 43 19.19 -11.68 -2.76
N GLN A 44 18.20 -10.85 -2.41
CA GLN A 44 17.78 -10.65 -1.01
C GLN A 44 16.69 -11.66 -0.63
N PRO A 45 17.00 -12.73 0.11
CA PRO A 45 15.98 -13.68 0.58
C PRO A 45 15.18 -13.08 1.74
N GLU A 46 13.96 -13.57 1.95
CA GLU A 46 13.06 -13.08 3.00
C GLU A 46 13.60 -13.31 4.42
N GLU A 47 14.46 -14.31 4.61
CA GLU A 47 15.14 -14.60 5.88
C GLU A 47 16.23 -13.57 6.23
N TYR A 48 16.66 -12.74 5.26
CA TYR A 48 17.66 -11.71 5.51
C TYR A 48 17.11 -10.60 6.42
N TRP A 49 17.81 -10.32 7.52
CA TRP A 49 17.37 -9.38 8.55
C TRP A 49 17.46 -7.91 8.16
N GLY A 50 18.22 -7.59 7.11
CA GLY A 50 18.50 -6.23 6.69
C GLY A 50 19.73 -5.61 7.36
N ASN A 51 20.33 -4.67 6.65
CA ASN A 51 21.43 -3.83 7.13
C ASN A 51 20.99 -2.37 7.04
N VAL A 52 20.32 -1.90 8.09
CA VAL A 52 19.62 -0.60 8.12
C VAL A 52 20.21 0.28 9.21
N ASN A 53 20.42 1.56 8.91
CA ASN A 53 20.87 2.55 9.89
C ASN A 53 19.67 3.27 10.52
N PRO A 54 19.34 3.01 11.81
CA PRO A 54 18.13 3.53 12.44
C PRO A 54 18.17 5.04 12.71
N VAL A 55 19.35 5.66 12.70
CA VAL A 55 19.54 7.10 12.98
C VAL A 55 19.96 7.90 11.73
N GLY A 56 20.00 7.24 10.57
CA GLY A 56 20.29 7.89 9.28
C GLY A 56 19.15 8.78 8.78
N PRO A 57 19.40 9.63 7.78
CA PRO A 57 18.38 10.54 7.21
C PRO A 57 17.18 9.81 6.59
N ARG A 58 17.36 8.53 6.25
CA ARG A 58 16.34 7.62 5.73
C ARG A 58 15.64 6.77 6.79
N GLY A 59 16.20 6.71 8.01
CA GLY A 59 15.71 5.86 9.09
C GLY A 59 14.23 6.07 9.41
N VAL A 60 13.70 7.29 9.23
CA VAL A 60 12.27 7.57 9.45
C VAL A 60 11.32 6.79 8.53
N TYR A 61 11.74 6.36 7.33
CA TYR A 61 10.93 5.50 6.46
C TYR A 61 11.25 4.03 6.69
N ASP A 62 12.55 3.70 6.70
CA ASP A 62 13.03 2.32 6.79
C ASP A 62 12.60 1.69 8.13
N GLU A 63 12.78 2.40 9.24
CA GLU A 63 12.35 1.92 10.57
C GLU A 63 10.83 1.94 10.76
N ALA A 64 10.11 2.83 10.08
CA ALA A 64 8.65 2.79 10.09
C ALA A 64 8.13 1.48 9.48
N LYS A 65 8.78 1.03 8.40
CA LYS A 65 8.45 -0.21 7.71
C LYS A 65 8.89 -1.45 8.48
N ARG A 66 10.07 -1.43 9.10
CA ARG A 66 10.53 -2.49 10.00
C ARG A 66 9.64 -2.62 11.24
N PHE A 67 9.24 -1.49 11.85
CA PHE A 67 8.25 -1.47 12.93
C PHE A 67 6.92 -2.05 12.47
N GLN A 68 6.44 -1.66 11.28
CA GLN A 68 5.21 -2.16 10.68
C GLN A 68 5.23 -3.69 10.56
N GLU A 69 6.33 -4.32 10.13
CA GLU A 69 6.43 -5.80 10.11
C GLU A 69 6.45 -6.40 11.53
N ALA A 70 7.22 -5.82 12.45
CA ALA A 70 7.37 -6.31 13.81
C ALA A 70 6.03 -6.34 14.57
N ILE A 71 5.28 -5.23 14.53
CA ILE A 71 3.98 -5.13 15.21
C ILE A 71 2.93 -6.03 14.56
N THR A 72 2.96 -6.19 13.23
CA THR A 72 2.09 -7.16 12.53
C THR A 72 2.33 -8.57 13.03
N MET A 73 3.59 -9.01 13.13
CA MET A 73 3.91 -10.34 13.64
C MET A 73 3.58 -10.51 15.13
N ALA A 74 3.68 -9.44 15.93
CA ALA A 74 3.23 -9.46 17.32
C ALA A 74 1.71 -9.71 17.42
N TYR A 75 0.90 -9.02 16.61
CA TYR A 75 -0.55 -9.26 16.54
C TYR A 75 -0.91 -10.65 16.00
N HIS A 76 -0.16 -11.13 15.01
CA HIS A 76 -0.33 -12.48 14.49
C HIS A 76 -0.08 -13.53 15.57
N ASN A 77 1.10 -13.49 16.19
CA ASN A 77 1.54 -14.50 17.15
C ASN A 77 0.76 -14.47 18.47
N PHE A 78 0.45 -13.28 18.98
CA PHE A 78 -0.15 -13.13 20.31
C PHE A 78 -1.67 -12.96 20.30
N HIS A 79 -2.24 -12.43 19.21
CA HIS A 79 -3.67 -12.20 19.09
C HIS A 79 -4.36 -13.06 18.02
N GLY A 80 -3.60 -13.85 17.26
CA GLY A 80 -4.16 -14.70 16.21
C GLY A 80 -4.77 -13.89 15.05
N VAL A 81 -4.41 -12.62 14.89
CA VAL A 81 -4.89 -11.82 13.75
C VAL A 81 -4.33 -12.43 12.47
N GLU A 82 -5.20 -12.65 11.49
CA GLU A 82 -4.73 -13.16 10.21
C GLU A 82 -4.01 -12.05 9.45
N THR A 83 -2.71 -12.21 9.22
CA THR A 83 -1.90 -11.19 8.57
C THR A 83 -1.15 -11.76 7.37
N ARG A 84 -0.82 -10.88 6.42
CA ARG A 84 0.06 -11.18 5.28
C ARG A 84 1.02 -10.00 5.07
N ILE A 85 2.26 -10.26 4.70
CA ILE A 85 3.29 -9.24 4.46
C ILE A 85 3.81 -9.41 3.03
N ILE A 86 3.92 -8.30 2.31
CA ILE A 86 4.47 -8.23 0.95
C ILE A 86 5.56 -7.16 0.97
N ARG A 87 6.79 -7.52 0.61
CA ARG A 87 7.95 -6.59 0.54
C ARG A 87 8.10 -6.09 -0.89
N ILE A 88 7.52 -4.92 -1.17
CA ILE A 88 7.44 -4.34 -2.51
C ILE A 88 8.80 -3.75 -2.93
N PHE A 89 9.34 -4.20 -4.06
CA PHE A 89 10.51 -3.62 -4.73
C PHE A 89 10.10 -2.41 -5.59
N ASN A 90 11.08 -1.75 -6.23
CA ASN A 90 10.80 -0.55 -7.03
C ASN A 90 9.74 -0.81 -8.08
N THR A 91 8.59 -0.16 -7.92
CA THR A 91 7.46 -0.29 -8.84
C THR A 91 7.27 1.00 -9.62
N TYR A 92 7.01 0.90 -10.91
CA TYR A 92 6.81 2.04 -11.81
C TYR A 92 5.59 1.90 -12.70
N GLY A 93 5.09 3.03 -13.22
CA GLY A 93 4.00 3.04 -14.19
C GLY A 93 3.20 4.34 -14.19
N PRO A 94 2.08 4.38 -14.92
CA PRO A 94 1.21 5.55 -14.99
C PRO A 94 0.78 6.04 -13.59
N ARG A 95 0.61 7.36 -13.43
CA ARG A 95 0.24 8.05 -12.18
C ARG A 95 1.33 8.07 -11.09
N MET A 96 2.53 7.55 -11.37
CA MET A 96 3.70 7.79 -10.53
C MET A 96 4.00 9.29 -10.47
N ARG A 97 4.39 9.78 -9.30
CA ARG A 97 4.87 11.15 -9.13
C ARG A 97 6.23 11.30 -9.81
N LEU A 98 6.37 12.31 -10.66
CA LEU A 98 7.63 12.59 -11.36
C LEU A 98 8.71 13.14 -10.42
N ASP A 99 8.30 13.71 -9.28
CA ASP A 99 9.16 14.39 -8.30
C ASP A 99 9.44 13.56 -7.04
N ASP A 100 9.31 12.22 -7.08
CA ASP A 100 9.38 11.39 -5.86
C ASP A 100 10.80 10.98 -5.42
N GLY A 101 11.83 11.45 -6.14
CA GLY A 101 13.23 11.23 -5.80
C GLY A 101 13.79 9.85 -6.18
N ARG A 102 12.99 8.97 -6.81
CA ARG A 102 13.50 7.70 -7.34
C ARG A 102 14.16 7.90 -8.71
N ALA A 103 15.14 7.04 -9.01
CA ALA A 103 15.94 7.13 -10.23
C ALA A 103 15.09 7.14 -11.51
N LEU A 104 14.09 6.26 -11.60
CA LEU A 104 13.27 6.12 -12.81
C LEU A 104 12.39 7.34 -13.10
N PRO A 105 11.58 7.89 -12.16
CA PRO A 105 10.89 9.15 -12.38
C PRO A 105 11.82 10.34 -12.65
N ALA A 106 12.99 10.41 -11.98
CA ALA A 106 13.98 11.45 -12.25
C ALA A 106 14.48 11.39 -13.70
N PHE A 107 14.90 10.21 -14.18
CA PHE A 107 15.35 10.03 -15.57
C PHE A 107 14.25 10.30 -16.58
N MET A 108 13.01 9.84 -16.32
CA MET A 108 11.87 10.12 -17.19
C MET A 108 11.59 11.63 -17.27
N SER A 109 11.58 12.32 -16.12
CA SER A 109 11.36 13.76 -16.08
C SER A 109 12.46 14.53 -16.82
N GLN A 110 13.72 14.17 -16.58
CA GLN A 110 14.87 14.80 -17.24
C GLN A 110 14.83 14.61 -18.76
N ALA A 111 14.61 13.37 -19.21
CA ALA A 111 14.50 13.06 -20.63
C ALA A 111 13.34 13.80 -21.31
N LEU A 112 12.18 13.90 -20.67
CA LEU A 112 11.02 14.62 -21.21
C LEU A 112 11.24 16.14 -21.28
N ASN A 113 12.06 16.69 -20.39
CA ASN A 113 12.40 18.12 -20.35
C ASN A 113 13.63 18.48 -21.21
N GLY A 114 14.32 17.48 -21.79
CA GLY A 114 15.59 17.71 -22.49
C GLY A 114 16.74 18.09 -21.56
N GLU A 115 16.67 17.68 -20.29
CA GLU A 115 17.71 17.86 -19.28
C GLU A 115 18.70 16.67 -19.29
N ASP A 116 19.93 16.91 -18.83
CA ASP A 116 20.92 15.85 -18.64
C ASP A 116 20.48 14.83 -17.59
N LEU A 117 20.76 13.54 -17.83
CA LEU A 117 20.42 12.47 -16.90
C LEU A 117 21.40 12.45 -15.71
N THR A 118 20.88 12.62 -14.49
CA THR A 118 21.72 12.69 -13.28
C THR A 118 21.99 11.32 -12.69
N MET A 119 23.19 10.78 -12.96
CA MET A 119 23.67 9.57 -12.30
C MET A 119 24.26 9.88 -10.92
N PHE A 120 23.63 9.34 -9.87
CA PHE A 120 24.20 9.38 -8.52
C PHE A 120 25.15 8.19 -8.33
N GLY A 121 26.40 8.45 -7.92
CA GLY A 121 27.44 7.44 -7.79
C GLY A 121 28.11 7.13 -9.13
N ASP A 122 28.56 5.89 -9.31
CA ASP A 122 29.28 5.43 -10.51
C ASP A 122 28.37 4.74 -11.54
N GLY A 123 27.09 4.54 -11.21
CA GLY A 123 26.13 3.88 -12.08
C GLY A 123 26.17 2.36 -12.08
N SER A 124 27.02 1.73 -11.26
CA SER A 124 27.10 0.27 -11.13
C SER A 124 25.98 -0.34 -10.29
N GLN A 125 25.20 0.49 -9.60
CA GLN A 125 24.12 0.03 -8.73
C GLN A 125 23.00 -0.65 -9.51
N THR A 126 22.56 -1.81 -9.02
CA THR A 126 21.43 -2.55 -9.58
C THR A 126 20.14 -2.27 -8.81
N ARG A 127 19.01 -2.24 -9.51
CA ARG A 127 17.66 -2.20 -8.93
C ARG A 127 16.74 -3.11 -9.73
N SER A 128 15.90 -3.88 -9.03
CA SER A 128 14.81 -4.62 -9.65
C SER A 128 13.61 -3.71 -9.82
N PHE A 129 13.08 -3.64 -11.04
CA PHE A 129 11.89 -2.86 -11.37
C PHE A 129 10.72 -3.78 -11.69
N CYS A 130 9.54 -3.46 -11.15
CA CYS A 130 8.27 -4.13 -11.44
C CYS A 130 7.30 -3.11 -12.04
N TYR A 131 6.63 -3.45 -13.14
CA TYR A 131 5.61 -2.57 -13.68
C TYR A 131 4.34 -2.65 -12.83
N VAL A 132 3.59 -1.55 -12.70
CA VAL A 132 2.47 -1.45 -11.75
C VAL A 132 1.35 -2.45 -12.04
N SER A 133 1.08 -2.81 -13.30
CA SER A 133 0.10 -3.87 -13.59
C SER A 133 0.61 -5.22 -13.10
N ASP A 134 1.89 -5.53 -13.28
CA ASP A 134 2.46 -6.79 -12.81
C ASP A 134 2.37 -6.89 -11.28
N LEU A 135 2.69 -5.81 -10.54
CA LEU A 135 2.52 -5.80 -9.07
C LEU A 135 1.07 -6.03 -8.64
N VAL A 136 0.12 -5.42 -9.35
CA VAL A 136 -1.30 -5.49 -9.00
C VAL A 136 -1.92 -6.81 -9.42
N GLU A 137 -1.53 -7.35 -10.57
CA GLU A 137 -2.09 -8.55 -11.19
C GLU A 137 -1.44 -9.85 -10.68
N GLU A 138 -0.19 -9.83 -10.20
CA GLU A 138 0.50 -11.03 -9.67
C GLU A 138 -0.27 -11.74 -8.54
N PRO A 139 -0.87 -11.03 -7.56
CA PRO A 139 -1.74 -11.64 -6.56
C PRO A 139 -3.02 -12.30 -7.11
N TYR A 140 -3.38 -11.98 -8.36
CA TYR A 140 -4.53 -12.54 -9.07
C TYR A 140 -4.16 -13.74 -9.96
N TYR A 141 -2.90 -13.90 -10.35
CA TYR A 141 -2.45 -15.04 -11.17
C TYR A 141 -2.04 -16.28 -10.35
N TYR A 142 -2.21 -16.23 -9.02
CA TYR A 142 -2.13 -17.42 -8.19
C TYR A 142 -3.27 -18.38 -8.47
N LYS A 143 -3.00 -19.68 -8.30
CA LYS A 143 -4.02 -20.74 -8.43
C LYS A 143 -5.27 -20.48 -7.56
N GLU A 144 -5.10 -19.77 -6.45
CA GLU A 144 -6.17 -19.34 -5.56
C GLU A 144 -6.02 -17.84 -5.23
N PRO A 145 -6.56 -16.94 -6.07
CA PRO A 145 -6.37 -15.51 -5.90
C PRO A 145 -7.11 -15.02 -4.65
N TRP A 146 -6.57 -14.02 -3.96
CA TRP A 146 -7.18 -13.49 -2.74
C TRP A 146 -8.57 -12.90 -3.00
N SER A 147 -8.81 -12.40 -4.21
CA SER A 147 -10.07 -11.78 -4.62
C SER A 147 -11.24 -12.76 -4.63
N ARG A 148 -10.99 -14.07 -4.67
CA ARG A 148 -12.04 -15.10 -4.49
C ARG A 148 -12.82 -14.92 -3.20
N PHE A 149 -12.17 -14.40 -2.15
CA PHE A 149 -12.82 -14.14 -0.85
C PHE A 149 -13.81 -12.97 -0.88
N LEU A 150 -13.84 -12.20 -1.97
CA LEU A 150 -14.82 -11.14 -2.19
C LEU A 150 -16.17 -11.69 -2.65
N GLU A 151 -16.24 -12.93 -3.15
CA GLU A 151 -17.43 -13.48 -3.74
C GLU A 151 -18.65 -13.40 -2.79
N ASN A 152 -19.75 -12.84 -3.30
CA ASN A 152 -21.01 -12.63 -2.55
C ASN A 152 -20.87 -11.77 -1.28
N LYS A 153 -19.82 -10.93 -1.18
CA LYS A 153 -19.61 -9.99 -0.06
C LYS A 153 -20.01 -8.57 -0.40
N LYS A 154 -20.36 -7.78 0.62
CA LYS A 154 -20.41 -6.32 0.58
C LYS A 154 -19.00 -5.76 0.76
N VAL A 155 -18.40 -5.28 -0.31
CA VAL A 155 -17.01 -4.80 -0.33
C VAL A 155 -16.98 -3.29 -0.37
N LEU A 156 -16.56 -2.65 0.72
CA LEU A 156 -16.32 -1.22 0.83
C LEU A 156 -14.89 -0.89 0.38
N VAL A 157 -14.74 -0.17 -0.73
CA VAL A 157 -13.45 0.35 -1.17
C VAL A 157 -13.31 1.82 -0.76
N ILE A 158 -12.42 2.10 0.19
CA ILE A 158 -12.07 3.44 0.65
C ILE A 158 -10.87 3.92 -0.16
N HIS A 159 -11.09 4.81 -1.13
CA HIS A 159 -10.03 5.25 -2.04
C HIS A 159 -10.27 6.69 -2.54
N PRO A 160 -9.21 7.49 -2.76
CA PRO A 160 -9.34 8.82 -3.37
C PRO A 160 -9.95 8.83 -4.78
N PHE A 161 -9.88 7.70 -5.48
CA PHE A 161 -10.36 7.50 -6.86
C PHE A 161 -11.65 6.69 -6.93
N GLU A 162 -12.54 6.84 -5.94
CA GLU A 162 -13.80 6.06 -5.87
C GLU A 162 -14.63 6.10 -7.16
N LYS A 163 -14.75 7.26 -7.83
CA LYS A 163 -15.51 7.39 -9.08
C LYS A 163 -14.91 6.57 -10.22
N THR A 164 -13.58 6.54 -10.31
CA THR A 164 -12.88 5.72 -11.30
C THR A 164 -13.11 4.24 -11.02
N ILE A 165 -13.03 3.83 -9.76
CA ILE A 165 -13.29 2.45 -9.32
C ILE A 165 -14.73 2.05 -9.65
N GLN A 166 -15.73 2.87 -9.31
CA GLN A 166 -17.14 2.63 -9.65
C GLN A 166 -17.34 2.47 -11.16
N ASN A 167 -16.70 3.31 -11.97
CA ASN A 167 -16.82 3.24 -13.43
C ASN A 167 -16.15 2.00 -14.02
N GLN A 168 -14.97 1.63 -13.53
CA GLN A 168 -14.28 0.40 -13.94
C GLN A 168 -15.05 -0.84 -13.50
N TYR A 169 -15.65 -0.81 -12.31
CA TYR A 169 -16.46 -1.91 -11.80
C TYR A 169 -17.66 -2.23 -12.70
N LYS A 170 -18.27 -1.25 -13.38
CA LYS A 170 -19.35 -1.54 -14.37
C LYS A 170 -18.87 -2.45 -15.51
N ASN A 171 -17.58 -2.39 -15.83
CA ASN A 171 -16.95 -3.15 -16.90
C ASN A 171 -16.08 -4.31 -16.38
N HIS A 172 -16.22 -4.70 -15.11
CA HIS A 172 -15.32 -5.69 -14.48
C HIS A 172 -15.28 -7.04 -15.21
N HIS A 173 -16.40 -7.45 -15.81
CA HIS A 173 -16.52 -8.67 -16.61
C HIS A 173 -15.64 -8.68 -17.87
N LEU A 174 -15.11 -7.53 -18.30
CA LEU A 174 -14.18 -7.40 -19.42
C LEU A 174 -12.72 -7.42 -18.98
N LEU A 175 -12.44 -7.29 -17.68
CA LEU A 175 -11.07 -7.14 -17.17
C LEU A 175 -10.36 -8.48 -17.06
N PHE A 176 -11.06 -9.53 -16.63
CA PHE A 176 -10.50 -10.86 -16.42
C PHE A 176 -11.40 -11.94 -17.01
N ALA A 177 -10.81 -12.82 -17.83
CA ALA A 177 -11.54 -13.97 -18.38
C ALA A 177 -11.86 -15.02 -17.31
N ASP A 178 -10.98 -15.19 -16.33
CA ASP A 178 -11.19 -16.06 -15.19
C ASP A 178 -12.05 -15.37 -14.12
N LYS A 179 -13.21 -15.93 -13.83
CA LYS A 179 -14.14 -15.41 -12.82
C LYS A 179 -13.64 -15.60 -11.39
N ASN A 180 -12.69 -16.50 -11.16
CA ASN A 180 -12.06 -16.67 -9.84
C ASN A 180 -11.16 -15.47 -9.50
N VAL A 181 -10.58 -14.83 -10.53
CA VAL A 181 -9.74 -13.64 -10.39
C VAL A 181 -10.56 -12.42 -9.97
N PHE A 182 -11.79 -12.30 -10.45
CA PHE A 182 -12.65 -11.19 -10.07
C PHE A 182 -14.10 -11.67 -9.94
N PRO A 183 -14.45 -12.25 -8.77
CA PRO A 183 -15.79 -12.80 -8.57
C PRO A 183 -16.83 -11.68 -8.46
N SER A 184 -18.11 -12.05 -8.48
CA SER A 184 -19.19 -11.09 -8.28
C SER A 184 -19.34 -10.72 -6.81
N PHE A 185 -19.43 -9.42 -6.52
CA PHE A 185 -19.64 -8.90 -5.16
C PHE A 185 -20.45 -7.57 -5.18
N GLU A 186 -20.91 -7.11 -4.02
CA GLU A 186 -21.57 -5.81 -3.93
C GLU A 186 -20.51 -4.74 -3.64
N LEU A 187 -20.18 -3.90 -4.64
CA LEU A 187 -19.24 -2.80 -4.46
C LEU A 187 -19.91 -1.60 -3.77
N LYS A 188 -19.33 -1.17 -2.64
CA LYS A 188 -19.54 0.14 -2.01
C LYS A 188 -18.24 0.93 -2.09
N THR A 189 -18.31 2.25 -2.17
CA THR A 189 -17.09 3.08 -2.14
C THR A 189 -17.23 4.24 -1.15
N LEU A 190 -16.10 4.67 -0.62
CA LEU A 190 -15.99 5.89 0.16
C LEU A 190 -14.75 6.66 -0.29
N LYS A 191 -14.92 7.93 -0.64
CA LYS A 191 -13.78 8.80 -0.99
C LYS A 191 -12.90 9.01 0.25
N ALA A 192 -11.65 8.54 0.17
CA ALA A 192 -10.68 8.84 1.21
C ALA A 192 -10.29 10.32 1.17
N VAL A 193 -10.18 10.94 2.35
CA VAL A 193 -9.65 12.31 2.47
C VAL A 193 -8.21 12.34 1.96
N GLN A 194 -7.92 13.26 1.04
CA GLN A 194 -6.59 13.46 0.47
C GLN A 194 -6.20 14.93 0.59
N SER A 195 -5.07 15.19 1.25
CA SER A 195 -4.33 16.44 1.04
C SER A 195 -3.36 16.22 -0.11
N LEU A 196 -3.72 16.71 -1.29
CA LEU A 196 -2.75 16.85 -2.38
C LEU A 196 -1.96 18.14 -2.12
N ALA A 197 -0.67 18.16 -2.43
CA ALA A 197 0.16 19.35 -2.25
C ALA A 197 -0.54 20.58 -2.87
N ASN A 198 -0.75 21.62 -2.05
CA ASN A 198 -1.48 22.86 -2.35
C ASN A 198 -3.02 22.79 -2.47
N ASN A 199 -3.65 21.64 -2.21
CA ASN A 199 -5.10 21.54 -2.04
C ASN A 199 -5.43 21.29 -0.56
N PRO A 200 -5.83 22.33 0.19
CA PRO A 200 -6.27 22.15 1.56
C PRO A 200 -7.52 21.25 1.59
N THR A 201 -7.56 20.37 2.58
CA THR A 201 -8.77 19.62 2.90
C THR A 201 -9.73 20.49 3.70
N GLU A 202 -11.01 20.15 3.76
CA GLU A 202 -12.00 20.79 4.64
C GLU A 202 -11.69 20.62 6.15
N PHE A 203 -10.72 19.77 6.48
CA PHE A 203 -10.30 19.46 7.84
C PHE A 203 -9.11 20.33 8.26
N ASN A 204 -9.22 20.92 9.46
CA ASN A 204 -8.18 21.78 10.06
C ASN A 204 -6.97 20.96 10.52
N THR A 205 -7.20 19.73 10.97
CA THR A 205 -6.14 18.82 11.42
C THR A 205 -6.28 17.44 10.80
N TRP A 206 -5.17 16.68 10.83
CA TRP A 206 -5.18 15.28 10.44
C TRP A 206 -6.12 14.44 11.33
N PHE A 207 -6.27 14.79 12.61
CA PHE A 207 -7.16 14.09 13.53
C PHE A 207 -8.63 14.31 13.17
N ASP A 208 -9.01 15.52 12.76
CA ASP A 208 -10.38 15.81 12.29
C ASP A 208 -10.72 14.97 11.05
N ALA A 209 -9.78 14.89 10.10
CA ALA A 209 -9.93 14.04 8.91
C ALA A 209 -10.04 12.55 9.27
N LEU A 210 -9.24 12.08 10.25
CA LEU A 210 -9.30 10.71 10.73
C LEU A 210 -10.65 10.39 11.37
N ASP A 211 -11.13 11.23 12.28
CA ASP A 211 -12.39 11.00 12.99
C ASP A 211 -13.60 11.11 12.06
N TYR A 212 -13.55 12.03 11.09
CA TYR A 212 -14.50 12.04 9.98
C TYR A 212 -14.51 10.71 9.23
N MET A 213 -13.34 10.21 8.79
CA MET A 213 -13.25 8.96 8.04
C MET A 213 -13.78 7.78 8.86
N LYS A 214 -13.43 7.70 10.15
CA LYS A 214 -13.95 6.67 11.06
C LYS A 214 -15.48 6.72 11.16
N SER A 215 -16.05 7.90 11.36
CA SER A 215 -17.50 8.12 11.44
C SER A 215 -18.22 7.79 10.13
N ALA A 216 -17.61 8.14 8.99
CA ALA A 216 -18.15 7.83 7.67
C ALA A 216 -18.15 6.32 7.40
N ILE A 217 -17.04 5.64 7.68
CA ILE A 217 -16.90 4.17 7.52
C ILE A 217 -17.90 3.44 8.43
N SER A 218 -18.06 3.87 9.69
CA SER A 218 -18.97 3.19 10.65
C SER A 218 -20.44 3.24 10.26
N LYS A 219 -20.83 4.13 9.33
CA LYS A 219 -22.21 4.24 8.82
C LYS A 219 -22.47 3.33 7.62
N ILE A 220 -21.44 2.68 7.09
CA ILE A 220 -21.55 1.80 5.93
C ILE A 220 -21.55 0.36 6.43
N ASP A 221 -22.58 -0.38 6.06
CA ASP A 221 -22.64 -1.83 6.27
C ASP A 221 -21.77 -2.53 5.21
N PHE A 222 -20.76 -3.29 5.63
CA PHE A 222 -19.86 -4.02 4.74
C PHE A 222 -19.34 -5.31 5.39
N ASP A 223 -19.07 -6.32 4.57
CA ASP A 223 -18.42 -7.56 4.97
C ASP A 223 -16.90 -7.52 4.75
N ILE A 224 -16.40 -6.63 3.89
CA ILE A 224 -14.96 -6.44 3.63
C ILE A 224 -14.72 -4.97 3.36
N ALA A 225 -13.71 -4.37 3.97
CA ALA A 225 -13.19 -3.05 3.62
C ALA A 225 -11.81 -3.15 2.97
N ILE A 226 -11.59 -2.44 1.88
CA ILE A 226 -10.30 -2.28 1.19
C ILE A 226 -9.91 -0.80 1.32
N ILE A 227 -8.84 -0.48 2.05
CA ILE A 227 -8.51 0.92 2.42
C ILE A 227 -7.26 1.41 1.69
N GLY A 228 -7.37 2.11 0.57
CA GLY A 228 -6.21 2.64 -0.14
C GLY A 228 -5.36 3.63 0.69
N ALA A 229 -4.23 3.19 1.22
CA ALA A 229 -3.22 4.05 1.86
C ALA A 229 -1.99 4.26 0.95
N GLY A 230 -1.84 5.46 0.38
CA GLY A 230 -0.70 5.85 -0.47
C GLY A 230 -0.78 5.35 -1.92
N ALA A 231 0.34 5.45 -2.66
CA ALA A 231 0.40 5.15 -4.10
C ALA A 231 0.12 3.67 -4.46
N TYR A 232 0.14 2.76 -3.47
CA TYR A 232 -0.01 1.30 -3.65
C TYR A 232 -0.96 0.67 -2.62
N GLY A 233 -1.91 1.44 -2.07
CA GLY A 233 -2.71 1.02 -0.93
C GLY A 233 -3.57 -0.24 -1.15
N LEU A 234 -3.13 -1.39 -0.61
CA LEU A 234 -3.95 -2.60 -0.41
C LEU A 234 -3.84 -3.13 1.05
N PRO A 235 -4.38 -2.43 2.06
CA PRO A 235 -4.83 -3.07 3.28
C PRO A 235 -6.28 -3.55 3.09
N LEU A 236 -6.40 -4.88 2.97
CA LEU A 236 -7.65 -5.62 3.06
C LEU A 236 -8.02 -5.72 4.55
N ALA A 237 -9.30 -5.61 4.87
CA ALA A 237 -9.88 -5.93 6.17
C ALA A 237 -11.22 -6.64 5.92
N ALA A 238 -11.24 -7.98 6.03
CA ALA A 238 -12.45 -8.78 5.85
C ALA A 238 -12.94 -9.34 7.19
N PRO A 239 -14.03 -8.85 7.83
CA PRO A 239 -14.63 -9.56 8.95
C PRO A 239 -14.98 -11.01 8.58
N ILE A 240 -14.58 -11.94 9.45
CA ILE A 240 -14.99 -13.35 9.43
C ILE A 240 -16.40 -13.48 10.02
#